data_AF-A0A2E7QJ79-F1
#
_entry.id   AF-A0A2E7QJ79-F1
#
_cell.length_a   1.000
_cell.length_b   1.000
_cell.length_c   1.000
_cell.angle_alpha   90.00
_cell.angle_beta   90.00
_cell.angle_gamma   90.00
#
_symmetry.space_group_name_H-M   'P 1'
#
loop_
_entity.id
_entity.type
_entity.pdbx_description
1 polymer ?
#
loop_
_entity_poly.entity_id
_entity_poly.type
_entity_poly.pdbx_seq_one_letter_code
_entity_poly.pdbx_strand_id
1 'polypeptide(L)'
;MTEALLLTLQSEVMKKASHFILVSIPNCQTVMRYQASAGESPYPSLTDYLGAFASANDMLFLPLLHDFAARGDASHLYINCLRHFSEQECRVVTDKLADCIGQKVLVPH
;
A
#
# COMPACT_ATOMS: atom_id res chain seq x y z
N MET A 1 -13.54 -1.51 14.22
CA MET A 1 -12.72 -0.73 15.19
C MET A 1 -11.52 -0.06 14.52
N THR A 2 -10.87 -0.70 13.53
CA THR A 2 -9.69 -0.15 12.82
C THR A 2 -9.98 1.10 11.99
N GLU A 3 -11.13 1.18 11.32
CA GLU A 3 -11.48 2.30 10.43
C GLU A 3 -11.69 3.63 11.15
N ALA A 4 -12.43 3.61 12.26
CA ALA A 4 -12.62 4.81 13.09
C ALA A 4 -11.30 5.35 13.63
N LEU A 5 -10.35 4.46 13.94
CA LEU A 5 -9.00 4.84 14.33
C LEU A 5 -8.23 5.49 13.17
N LEU A 6 -8.30 4.91 11.96
CA LEU A 6 -7.68 5.48 10.76
C LEU A 6 -8.21 6.89 10.47
N LEU A 7 -9.52 7.09 10.54
CA LEU A 7 -10.16 8.40 10.35
C LEU A 7 -9.73 9.41 11.41
N THR A 8 -9.67 8.97 12.68
CA THR A 8 -9.24 9.82 13.79
C THR A 8 -7.79 10.24 13.60
N LEU A 9 -6.90 9.30 13.26
CA LEU A 9 -5.48 9.59 13.00
C LEU A 9 -5.30 10.54 11.82
N GLN A 10 -6.00 10.32 10.71
CA GLN A 10 -5.98 11.23 9.56
C GLN A 10 -6.38 12.65 9.99
N SER A 11 -7.51 12.80 10.71
CA SER A 11 -8.00 14.10 11.17
C SER A 11 -6.97 14.81 12.05
N GLU A 12 -6.39 14.10 13.03
CA GLU A 12 -5.38 14.68 13.94
C GLU A 12 -4.08 15.09 13.23
N VAL A 13 -3.66 14.36 12.20
CA VAL A 13 -2.50 14.72 11.38
C VAL A 13 -2.80 15.95 10.52
N MET A 14 -3.95 15.97 9.86
CA MET A 14 -4.35 17.08 8.97
C MET A 14 -4.56 18.40 9.73
N LYS A 15 -5.05 18.35 10.98
CA LYS A 15 -5.15 19.54 11.87
C LYS A 15 -3.80 20.23 12.10
N LYS A 16 -2.69 19.53 11.92
CA LYS A 16 -1.32 20.05 12.09
C LYS A 16 -0.68 20.52 10.79
N ALA A 17 -1.48 20.72 9.73
CA ALA A 17 -1.00 21.05 8.38
C ALA A 17 -0.05 19.98 7.79
N SER A 18 -0.23 18.72 8.19
CA SER A 18 0.52 17.58 7.67
C SER A 18 -0.36 16.74 6.74
N HIS A 19 0.27 16.02 5.81
CA HIS A 19 -0.40 15.04 4.97
C HIS A 19 -0.44 13.65 5.65
N PHE A 20 -1.55 12.94 5.47
CA PHE A 20 -1.70 11.56 5.91
C PHE A 20 -1.72 10.64 4.68
N ILE A 21 -0.83 9.65 4.66
CA ILE A 21 -0.75 8.65 3.60
C ILE A 21 -0.91 7.27 4.24
N LEU A 22 -1.93 6.53 3.82
CA LEU A 22 -2.12 5.14 4.19
C LEU A 22 -1.36 4.24 3.21
N VAL A 23 -0.38 3.48 3.72
CA VAL A 23 0.42 2.55 2.90
C VAL A 23 0.03 1.12 3.25
N SER A 24 -0.36 0.33 2.25
CA SER A 24 -0.63 -1.10 2.43
C SER A 24 0.56 -1.92 1.94
N ILE A 25 1.27 -2.54 2.88
CA ILE A 25 2.42 -3.42 2.63
C ILE A 25 1.96 -4.88 2.66
N PRO A 26 1.99 -5.61 1.54
CA PRO A 26 1.69 -7.04 1.55
C PRO A 26 2.84 -7.84 2.17
N ASN A 27 2.53 -9.00 2.74
CA ASN A 27 3.55 -10.01 3.06
C ASN A 27 3.72 -10.99 1.89
N CYS A 28 4.79 -11.78 1.92
CA CYS A 28 5.13 -12.71 0.83
C CYS A 28 3.98 -13.66 0.49
N GLN A 29 3.30 -14.22 1.50
CA GLN A 29 2.19 -15.14 1.29
C GLN A 29 1.00 -14.47 0.59
N THR A 30 0.70 -13.22 0.92
CA THR A 30 -0.35 -12.44 0.26
C THR A 30 -0.01 -12.21 -1.21
N VAL A 31 1.24 -11.84 -1.53
CA VAL A 31 1.68 -11.65 -2.93
C VAL A 31 1.60 -12.96 -3.71
N MET A 32 2.13 -14.06 -3.17
CA MET A 32 2.08 -15.38 -3.82
C MET A 32 0.64 -15.84 -4.09
N ARG A 33 -0.26 -15.66 -3.11
CA ARG A 33 -1.68 -16.02 -3.28
C ARG A 33 -2.36 -15.15 -4.34
N TYR A 34 -2.09 -13.85 -4.33
CA TYR A 34 -2.64 -12.92 -5.29
C TYR A 34 -2.19 -13.28 -6.73
N GLN A 35 -0.90 -13.60 -6.92
CA GLN A 35 -0.37 -14.07 -8.21
C GLN A 35 -0.99 -15.39 -8.66
N ALA A 36 -1.16 -16.35 -7.75
CA ALA A 36 -1.81 -17.62 -8.06
C ALA A 36 -3.30 -17.45 -8.45
N SER A 37 -3.96 -16.41 -7.93
CA SER A 37 -5.36 -16.09 -8.25
C SER A 37 -5.56 -15.26 -9.52
N ALA A 38 -4.48 -14.80 -10.16
CA ALA A 38 -4.54 -14.02 -11.39
C ALA A 38 -5.02 -14.90 -12.57
N GLY A 39 -6.33 -15.13 -12.64
CA GLY A 39 -6.99 -16.01 -13.61
C GLY A 39 -8.29 -16.64 -13.09
N GLU A 40 -8.47 -16.75 -11.77
CA GLU A 40 -9.63 -17.40 -11.15
C GLU A 40 -10.21 -16.52 -10.02
N SER A 41 -11.19 -15.68 -10.37
CA SER A 41 -11.95 -14.80 -9.45
C SER A 41 -11.10 -13.75 -8.69
N PRO A 42 -11.57 -12.51 -8.52
CA PRO A 42 -10.80 -11.51 -7.77
C PRO A 42 -10.59 -11.99 -6.33
N TYR A 43 -9.35 -12.25 -5.94
CA TYR A 43 -8.99 -12.54 -4.54
C TYR A 43 -9.21 -11.26 -3.72
N PRO A 44 -10.22 -11.22 -2.82
CA PRO A 44 -10.48 -10.02 -2.04
C PRO A 44 -9.34 -9.86 -1.03
N SER A 45 -8.41 -8.94 -1.33
CA SER A 45 -7.29 -8.68 -0.43
C SER A 45 -7.65 -7.56 0.56
N LEU A 46 -6.98 -7.58 1.72
CA LEU A 46 -7.04 -6.44 2.65
C LEU A 46 -6.61 -5.13 1.96
N THR A 47 -5.70 -5.20 0.99
CA THR A 47 -5.27 -4.03 0.20
C THR A 47 -6.42 -3.46 -0.62
N ASP A 48 -7.26 -4.30 -1.23
CA ASP A 48 -8.43 -3.84 -2.00
C ASP A 48 -9.49 -3.24 -1.08
N TYR A 49 -9.74 -3.86 0.07
CA TYR A 49 -10.62 -3.30 1.10
C TYR A 49 -10.16 -1.91 1.56
N LEU A 50 -8.87 -1.78 1.89
CA LEU A 50 -8.29 -0.50 2.31
C LEU A 50 -8.31 0.53 1.18
N GLY A 51 -8.21 0.10 -0.08
CA GLY A 51 -8.35 0.98 -1.25
C GLY A 51 -9.76 1.54 -1.38
N ALA A 52 -10.78 0.70 -1.27
CA ALA A 52 -12.17 1.15 -1.27
C ALA A 52 -12.46 2.08 -0.09
N PHE A 53 -11.99 1.71 1.10
CA PHE A 53 -12.12 2.54 2.30
C PHE A 53 -11.43 3.91 2.13
N ALA A 54 -10.20 3.94 1.63
CA ALA A 54 -9.46 5.17 1.44
C ALA A 54 -10.13 6.08 0.39
N SER A 55 -10.59 5.51 -0.72
CA SER A 55 -11.33 6.25 -1.75
C SER A 55 -12.62 6.86 -1.21
N ALA A 56 -13.34 6.15 -0.34
CA ALA A 56 -14.58 6.64 0.25
C ALA A 56 -14.37 7.79 1.26
N ASN A 57 -13.15 7.96 1.77
CA ASN A 57 -12.81 8.92 2.83
C ASN A 57 -11.76 9.95 2.39
N ASP A 58 -11.55 10.12 1.08
CA ASP A 58 -10.54 11.03 0.49
C ASP A 58 -9.15 10.89 1.14
N MET A 59 -8.77 9.65 1.44
CA MET A 59 -7.45 9.32 1.98
C MET A 59 -6.47 9.04 0.86
N LEU A 60 -5.26 9.59 0.98
CA LEU A 60 -4.14 9.15 0.14
C LEU A 60 -3.80 7.71 0.46
N PHE A 61 -3.80 6.86 -0.55
CA PHE A 61 -3.56 5.44 -0.40
C PHE A 61 -2.51 4.94 -1.38
N LEU A 62 -1.51 4.23 -0.85
CA LEU A 62 -0.46 3.58 -1.62
C LEU A 62 -0.59 2.05 -1.49
N PRO A 63 -1.27 1.38 -2.46
CA PRO A 63 -1.38 -0.07 -2.50
C PRO A 63 -0.15 -0.71 -3.13
N LEU A 64 0.68 -1.41 -2.35
CA LEU A 64 1.87 -2.08 -2.90
C LEU A 64 1.62 -3.50 -3.41
N LEU A 65 0.44 -4.10 -3.15
CA LEU A 65 0.13 -5.47 -3.54
C LEU A 65 0.21 -5.70 -5.06
N HIS A 66 -0.49 -4.87 -5.83
CA HIS A 66 -0.57 -4.99 -7.29
C HIS A 66 0.80 -4.83 -7.94
N ASP A 67 1.56 -3.86 -7.45
CA ASP A 67 2.92 -3.59 -7.93
C ASP A 67 3.89 -4.73 -7.66
N PHE A 68 3.77 -5.36 -6.49
CA PHE A 68 4.63 -6.45 -6.08
C PHE A 68 4.26 -7.73 -6.83
N ALA A 69 2.96 -7.96 -7.04
CA ALA A 69 2.49 -9.06 -7.86
C ALA A 69 2.95 -8.96 -9.32
N ALA A 70 3.05 -7.75 -9.87
CA ALA A 70 3.52 -7.52 -11.24
C ALA A 70 5.02 -7.79 -11.45
N ARG A 71 5.82 -7.86 -10.37
CA ARG A 71 7.29 -7.99 -10.42
C ARG A 71 7.82 -9.41 -10.59
N GLY A 72 6.95 -10.42 -10.64
CA GLY A 72 7.35 -11.83 -10.76
C GLY A 72 7.55 -12.50 -9.40
N ASP A 73 8.50 -13.42 -9.27
CA ASP A 73 8.61 -14.31 -8.09
C ASP A 73 8.65 -13.54 -6.76
N ALA A 74 7.56 -13.65 -5.99
CA ALA A 74 7.40 -12.98 -4.71
C ALA A 74 8.47 -13.37 -3.69
N SER A 75 9.09 -14.55 -3.81
CA SER A 75 10.13 -14.99 -2.88
C SER A 75 11.41 -14.14 -2.98
N HIS A 76 11.67 -13.49 -4.12
CA HIS A 76 12.80 -12.58 -4.30
C HIS A 76 12.54 -11.18 -3.71
N LEU A 77 11.28 -10.87 -3.40
CA LEU A 77 10.90 -9.56 -2.86
C LEU A 77 11.19 -9.42 -1.37
N TYR A 78 11.39 -10.53 -0.67
CA TYR A 78 11.60 -10.57 0.78
C TYR A 78 12.96 -11.17 1.09
N ILE A 79 13.64 -10.66 2.12
CA ILE A 79 14.79 -11.36 2.71
C ILE A 79 14.30 -12.68 3.33
N ASN A 80 15.20 -13.62 3.66
CA ASN A 80 14.92 -14.97 4.20
C ASN A 80 13.92 -15.07 5.38
N CYS A 81 13.38 -13.96 5.88
CA CYS A 81 12.13 -13.89 6.62
C CYS A 81 11.00 -13.30 5.74
N LEU A 82 9.90 -14.03 5.57
CA LEU A 82 8.70 -13.70 4.75
C LEU A 82 7.95 -12.40 5.13
N ARG A 83 8.54 -11.55 5.98
CA ARG A 83 7.95 -10.33 6.57
C ARG A 83 8.73 -9.05 6.30
N HIS A 84 9.97 -9.14 5.81
CA HIS A 84 10.80 -7.96 5.53
C HIS A 84 11.26 -7.96 4.08
N PHE A 85 11.21 -6.79 3.45
CA PHE A 85 11.66 -6.61 2.08
C PHE A 85 13.17 -6.75 1.93
N SER A 86 13.60 -7.16 0.73
CA SER A 86 15.00 -7.00 0.31
C SER A 86 15.36 -5.51 0.18
N GLU A 87 16.65 -5.18 0.23
CA GLU A 87 17.11 -3.80 0.04
C GLU A 87 16.63 -3.23 -1.30
N GLN A 88 16.65 -4.07 -2.35
CA GLN A 88 16.14 -3.72 -3.67
C GLN A 88 14.66 -3.32 -3.61
N GLU A 89 13.82 -4.07 -2.91
CA GLU A 89 12.40 -3.75 -2.80
C GLU A 89 12.11 -2.58 -1.86
N CYS A 90 12.96 -2.33 -0.85
CA CYS A 90 12.89 -1.07 -0.08
C CYS A 90 13.08 0.16 -0.99
N ARG A 91 13.95 0.10 -1.99
CA ARG A 91 14.13 1.21 -2.96
C ARG A 91 12.87 1.43 -3.78
N VAL A 92 12.23 0.36 -4.21
CA VAL A 92 10.98 0.40 -4.99
C VAL A 92 9.85 1.06 -4.22
N VAL A 93 9.68 0.69 -2.95
CA VAL A 93 8.70 1.33 -2.06
C VAL A 93 9.03 2.81 -1.89
N THR A 94 10.32 3.14 -1.76
CA THR A 94 10.78 4.53 -1.61
C THR A 94 10.49 5.36 -2.87
N ASP A 95 10.77 4.83 -4.06
CA ASP A 95 10.51 5.50 -5.35
C ASP A 95 9.01 5.77 -5.52
N LYS A 96 8.17 4.77 -5.23
CA LYS A 96 6.71 4.91 -5.31
C LYS A 96 6.15 5.90 -4.29
N LEU A 97 6.69 5.91 -3.08
CA LEU A 97 6.31 6.88 -2.07
C LEU A 97 6.71 8.29 -2.51
N ALA A 98 7.91 8.45 -3.10
CA ALA A 98 8.37 9.72 -3.64
C ALA A 98 7.47 10.20 -4.79
N ASP A 99 7.06 9.31 -5.70
CA ASP A 99 6.12 9.64 -6.78
C ASP A 99 4.75 10.06 -6.24
N CYS A 100 4.22 9.32 -5.25
CA CYS A 100 2.96 9.63 -4.60
C CYS A 100 2.99 11.01 -3.91
N ILE A 101 4.08 11.31 -3.21
CA ILE A 101 4.30 12.62 -2.59
C ILE A 101 4.44 13.69 -3.67
N GLY A 102 5.24 13.46 -4.71
CA GLY A 102 5.51 14.41 -5.79
C GLY A 102 4.25 14.81 -6.55
N GLN A 103 3.38 13.86 -6.88
CA GLN A 103 2.10 14.12 -7.54
C GLN A 103 1.14 14.94 -6.66
N LYS A 104 1.23 14.84 -5.32
CA LYS A 104 0.37 15.55 -4.37
C LYS A 104 0.92 16.91 -3.94
N VAL A 105 2.24 17.10 -3.89
CA VAL A 105 2.89 18.41 -3.63
C VAL A 105 2.64 19.40 -4.78
N LEU A 106 2.38 18.91 -5.99
CA LEU A 106 2.14 19.74 -7.18
C LEU A 106 0.67 20.16 -7.39
N VAL A 107 -0.27 19.65 -6.58
CA VAL A 107 -1.68 20.07 -6.63
C VAL A 107 -2.04 20.69 -5.27
N PRO A 108 -1.94 22.02 -5.12
CA PRO A 108 -2.41 22.68 -3.91
C PRO A 108 -3.93 22.50 -3.81
N HIS A 109 -4.37 22.03 -2.65
CA HIS A 109 -5.78 22.05 -2.24
C HIS A 109 -6.20 23.46 -1.84
#